data_AF-A0A953MN02-F1
#
_entry.id   AF-A0A953MN02-F1
#
_cell.length_a   1.000
_cell.length_b   1.000
_cell.length_c   1.000
_cell.angle_alpha   90.00
_cell.angle_beta   90.00
_cell.angle_gamma   90.00
#
_symmetry.space_group_name_H-M   'P 1'
#
loop_
_entity.id
_entity.type
_entity.pdbx_description
1 polymer ?
#
loop_
_entity_poly.entity_id
_entity_poly.type
_entity_poly.pdbx_seq_one_letter_code
_entity_poly.pdbx_strand_id
1 'polypeptide(L)'
;MVTRTKLELEINQPIEVELLYDEPVTGKNQYGDYYLYAVKSNGSEFSYFPPESVHEQLKQLRRGDKVVITKLAAQRGKQLITTYSVDTAANPIKTESKTESVTDKPDKYYEIMLSSYKDALRINGELNGLADASKIAVTLFIARSRE
;
A
#
# COMPACT_ATOMS: atom_id res chain seq x y z
N MET A 1 -11.07 -5.57 32.82
CA MET A 1 -10.30 -6.20 31.72
C MET A 1 -11.27 -6.36 30.56
N VAL A 2 -11.14 -5.57 29.49
CA VAL A 2 -12.08 -5.64 28.36
C VAL A 2 -11.56 -6.70 27.40
N THR A 3 -12.22 -7.85 27.35
CA THR A 3 -11.92 -8.94 26.42
C THR A 3 -12.37 -8.50 25.02
N ARG A 4 -11.47 -7.84 24.28
CA ARG A 4 -11.72 -7.49 22.88
C ARG A 4 -11.51 -8.72 22.01
N THR A 5 -12.47 -9.02 21.15
CA THR A 5 -12.36 -10.13 20.21
C THR A 5 -11.30 -9.82 19.16
N LYS A 6 -10.55 -10.83 18.74
CA LYS A 6 -9.55 -10.69 17.67
C LYS A 6 -10.24 -10.39 16.35
N LEU A 7 -9.77 -9.39 15.61
CA LEU A 7 -10.20 -9.13 14.24
C LEU A 7 -9.51 -10.12 13.30
N GLU A 8 -10.30 -10.90 12.56
CA GLU A 8 -9.80 -11.78 11.52
C GLU A 8 -10.23 -11.27 10.15
N LEU A 9 -9.27 -11.23 9.22
CA LEU A 9 -9.49 -10.74 7.85
C LEU A 9 -9.80 -11.92 6.93
N GLU A 10 -10.98 -11.88 6.30
CA GLU A 10 -11.32 -12.80 5.21
C GLU A 10 -10.53 -12.47 3.94
N ILE A 11 -10.24 -13.50 3.15
CA ILE A 11 -9.49 -13.33 1.90
C ILE A 11 -10.36 -12.62 0.87
N ASN A 12 -9.77 -11.62 0.20
CA ASN A 12 -10.38 -10.77 -0.81
C ASN A 12 -11.62 -9.98 -0.32
N GLN A 13 -11.79 -9.86 0.99
CA GLN A 13 -12.84 -9.04 1.59
C GLN A 13 -12.23 -7.78 2.19
N PRO A 14 -12.60 -6.58 1.70
CA PRO A 14 -12.19 -5.33 2.32
C PRO A 14 -12.96 -5.13 3.64
N ILE A 15 -12.24 -4.78 4.71
CA ILE A 15 -12.86 -4.37 5.97
C ILE A 15 -12.45 -2.95 6.33
N GLU A 16 -13.44 -2.10 6.61
CA GLU A 16 -13.21 -0.78 7.15
C GLU A 16 -12.98 -0.88 8.66
N VAL A 17 -11.88 -0.29 9.11
CA VAL A 17 -11.48 -0.22 10.50
C VAL A 17 -11.06 1.20 10.86
N GLU A 18 -11.45 1.63 12.05
CA GLU A 18 -11.09 2.92 12.63
C GLU A 18 -10.12 2.71 13.79
N LEU A 19 -9.01 3.43 13.80
CA LEU A 19 -7.99 3.32 14.85
C LEU A 19 -8.48 3.96 16.16
N LEU A 20 -8.48 3.20 17.26
CA LEU A 20 -8.95 3.70 18.57
C LEU A 20 -7.84 4.37 19.40
N TYR A 21 -6.58 4.10 19.09
CA TYR A 21 -5.41 4.63 19.77
C TYR A 21 -4.35 5.07 18.75
N ASP A 22 -3.51 6.02 19.14
CA ASP A 22 -2.42 6.54 18.31
C ASP A 22 -1.24 5.58 18.23
N GLU A 23 -0.94 4.86 19.32
CA GLU A 23 0.19 3.95 19.40
C GLU A 23 -0.30 2.50 19.59
N PRO A 24 0.27 1.52 18.83
CA PRO A 24 0.00 0.12 19.07
C PRO A 24 0.69 -0.37 20.34
N VAL A 25 0.11 -1.38 20.97
CA VAL A 25 0.80 -2.12 22.03
C VAL A 25 1.80 -3.05 21.35
N THR A 26 3.08 -2.84 21.63
CA THR A 26 4.18 -3.65 21.08
C THR A 26 4.65 -4.66 22.09
N GLY A 27 5.12 -5.82 21.62
CA GLY A 27 5.76 -6.81 22.46
C GLY A 27 6.49 -7.85 21.61
N LYS A 28 7.11 -8.82 22.26
CA LYS A 28 7.88 -9.87 21.59
C LYS A 28 7.39 -11.25 21.98
N ASN A 29 7.25 -12.14 20.99
CA ASN A 29 6.93 -13.55 21.18
C ASN A 29 7.98 -14.43 20.49
N GLN A 30 7.75 -15.75 20.50
CA GLN A 30 8.67 -16.73 19.90
C GLN A 30 8.82 -16.63 18.37
N TYR A 31 7.94 -15.88 17.70
CA TYR A 31 7.93 -15.66 16.25
C TYR A 31 8.41 -14.26 15.85
N GLY A 32 8.70 -13.38 16.81
CA GLY A 32 9.18 -12.03 16.57
C GLY A 32 8.38 -10.97 17.32
N ASP A 33 8.51 -9.74 16.87
CA ASP A 33 7.78 -8.61 17.43
C ASP A 33 6.32 -8.65 16.97
N TYR A 34 5.40 -8.36 17.89
CA TYR A 34 3.98 -8.23 17.59
C TYR A 34 3.51 -6.81 17.90
N TYR A 35 2.55 -6.37 17.09
CA TYR A 35 1.90 -5.06 17.21
C TYR A 35 0.41 -5.31 17.38
N LEU A 36 -0.16 -4.79 18.46
CA LEU A 36 -1.57 -4.93 18.76
C LEU A 36 -2.24 -3.56 18.64
N TYR A 37 -3.14 -3.46 17.66
CA TYR A 37 -3.97 -2.28 17.46
C TYR A 37 -5.37 -2.56 18.02
N ALA A 38 -5.96 -1.58 18.71
CA ALA A 38 -7.39 -1.61 18.95
C ALA A 38 -8.07 -0.83 17.83
N VAL A 39 -8.98 -1.50 17.13
CA VAL A 39 -9.69 -0.96 15.99
C VAL A 39 -11.18 -1.11 16.18
N LYS A 40 -11.96 -0.21 15.59
CA LYS A 40 -13.41 -0.29 15.58
C LYS A 40 -13.89 -0.60 14.17
N SER A 41 -14.71 -1.63 14.04
CA SER A 41 -15.32 -2.02 12.77
C SER A 41 -16.79 -2.30 13.00
N ASN A 42 -17.67 -1.83 12.11
CA ASN A 42 -19.12 -2.00 12.20
C ASN A 42 -19.70 -1.66 13.59
N GLY A 43 -19.15 -0.63 14.24
CA GLY A 43 -19.59 -0.19 15.57
C GLY A 43 -19.03 -0.99 16.76
N SER A 44 -18.33 -2.10 16.53
CA SER A 44 -17.74 -2.96 17.57
C SER A 44 -16.22 -2.80 17.66
N GLU A 45 -15.67 -2.91 18.87
CA GLU A 45 -14.21 -2.84 19.11
C GLU A 45 -13.57 -4.23 18.99
N PHE A 46 -12.47 -4.30 18.24
CA PHE A 46 -11.68 -5.50 18.04
C PHE A 46 -10.20 -5.25 18.29
N SER A 47 -9.49 -6.33 18.61
CA SER A 47 -8.04 -6.37 18.69
C SER A 47 -7.47 -6.89 17.38
N TYR A 48 -6.70 -6.07 16.68
CA TYR A 48 -6.10 -6.42 15.39
C TYR A 48 -4.59 -6.63 15.54
N PHE A 49 -4.11 -7.76 15.02
CA PHE A 49 -2.71 -8.13 14.96
C PHE A 49 -2.25 -8.08 13.50
N PRO A 50 -1.84 -6.89 12.99
CA PRO A 50 -1.34 -6.76 11.64
C PRO A 50 0.00 -7.49 11.45
N PRO A 51 0.27 -7.98 10.23
CA PRO A 51 1.64 -8.27 9.83
C PRO A 51 2.47 -6.99 9.76
N GLU A 52 3.79 -7.13 9.78
CA GLU A 52 4.75 -6.01 9.75
C GLU A 52 4.48 -5.03 8.60
N SER A 53 4.15 -5.53 7.40
CA SER A 53 3.83 -4.71 6.23
C SER A 53 2.62 -3.78 6.42
N VAL A 54 1.64 -4.20 7.22
CA VAL A 54 0.45 -3.41 7.56
C VAL A 54 0.76 -2.50 8.75
N HIS A 55 1.56 -2.96 9.73
CA HIS A 55 1.99 -2.14 10.84
C HIS A 55 2.69 -0.85 10.38
N GLU A 56 3.61 -0.94 9.43
CA GLU A 56 4.34 0.22 8.89
C GLU A 56 3.42 1.28 8.26
N GLN A 57 2.31 0.84 7.67
CA GLN A 57 1.30 1.74 7.10
C GLN A 57 0.40 2.33 8.20
N LEU A 58 -0.02 1.51 9.17
CA LEU A 58 -0.85 1.95 10.28
C LEU A 58 -0.14 2.91 11.24
N LYS A 59 1.18 2.77 11.40
CA LYS A 59 2.01 3.62 12.29
C LYS A 59 2.00 5.11 11.88
N GLN A 60 1.71 5.40 10.61
CA GLN A 60 1.64 6.78 10.10
C GLN A 60 0.30 7.45 10.43
N LEU A 61 -0.68 6.67 10.85
CA LEU A 61 -2.04 7.11 11.10
C LEU A 61 -2.25 7.43 12.58
N ARG A 62 -3.25 8.25 12.85
CA ARG A 62 -3.60 8.68 14.20
C ARG A 62 -4.92 8.06 14.63
N ARG A 63 -5.20 8.19 15.92
CA ARG A 63 -6.49 7.83 16.48
C ARG A 63 -7.62 8.56 15.73
N GLY A 64 -8.63 7.81 15.32
CA GLY A 64 -9.79 8.28 14.57
C GLY A 64 -9.63 8.17 13.05
N ASP A 65 -8.45 7.84 12.54
CA ASP A 65 -8.27 7.58 11.11
C ASP A 65 -8.95 6.27 10.72
N LYS A 66 -9.60 6.31 9.56
CA LYS A 66 -10.32 5.19 8.96
C LYS A 66 -9.54 4.61 7.80
N VAL A 67 -9.35 3.31 7.83
CA VAL A 67 -8.65 2.56 6.80
C VAL A 67 -9.43 1.33 6.39
N VAL A 68 -9.29 0.98 5.12
CA VAL A 68 -9.81 -0.25 4.56
C VAL A 68 -8.65 -1.22 4.40
N ILE A 69 -8.69 -2.32 5.14
CA ILE A 69 -7.68 -3.37 5.06
C ILE A 69 -8.24 -4.52 4.24
N THR A 70 -7.50 -4.93 3.21
CA THR A 70 -7.88 -6.06 2.35
C THR A 70 -6.78 -7.09 2.34
N LYS A 71 -7.11 -8.34 2.69
CA LYS A 71 -6.20 -9.48 2.58
C LYS A 71 -6.33 -10.09 1.19
N LEU A 72 -5.42 -9.76 0.28
CA LEU A 72 -5.39 -10.30 -1.07
C LEU A 72 -4.64 -11.63 -1.11
N ALA A 73 -5.21 -12.63 -1.80
CA ALA A 73 -4.49 -13.87 -2.10
C ALA A 73 -4.36 -14.00 -3.63
N ALA A 74 -3.13 -14.01 -4.12
CA ALA A 74 -2.81 -14.21 -5.53
C ALA A 74 -2.07 -15.52 -5.72
N GLN A 75 -2.57 -16.38 -6.60
CA GLN A 75 -1.90 -17.61 -6.97
C GLN A 75 -0.94 -17.33 -8.14
N ARG A 76 0.38 -17.35 -7.88
CA ARG A 76 1.41 -17.32 -8.92
C ARG A 76 1.93 -18.74 -9.13
N GLY A 77 1.35 -19.43 -10.12
CA GLY A 77 1.68 -20.83 -10.41
C GLY A 77 1.27 -21.77 -9.28
N LYS A 78 2.26 -22.43 -8.64
CA LYS A 78 2.04 -23.37 -7.52
C LYS A 78 2.09 -22.69 -6.14
N GLN A 79 2.52 -21.43 -6.04
CA GLN A 79 2.62 -20.70 -4.77
C GLN A 79 1.45 -19.74 -4.59
N LEU A 80 0.82 -19.81 -3.40
CA LEU A 80 -0.19 -18.86 -2.95
C LEU A 80 0.52 -17.71 -2.22
N ILE A 81 0.50 -16.53 -2.82
CA ILE A 81 1.08 -15.31 -2.24
C ILE A 81 -0.04 -14.56 -1.53
N THR A 82 0.11 -14.34 -0.23
CA THR A 82 -0.81 -13.52 0.56
C THR A 82 -0.22 -12.12 0.70
N THR A 83 -0.93 -11.12 0.20
CA THR A 83 -0.56 -9.70 0.24
C THR A 83 -1.65 -8.93 0.97
N TYR A 84 -1.30 -7.81 1.60
CA TYR A 84 -2.27 -6.96 2.30
C TYR A 84 -2.27 -5.58 1.63
N SER A 85 -3.46 -5.07 1.32
CA SER A 85 -3.69 -3.69 0.88
C SER A 85 -4.28 -2.89 2.04
N VAL A 86 -3.77 -1.68 2.28
CA VAL A 86 -4.37 -0.74 3.24
C VAL A 86 -4.67 0.54 2.48
N ASP A 87 -5.94 0.89 2.40
CA ASP A 87 -6.42 2.10 1.72
C ASP A 87 -6.93 3.08 2.78
N THR A 88 -6.42 4.32 2.78
CA THR A 88 -6.84 5.35 3.75
C THR A 88 -8.01 6.15 3.17
N ALA A 89 -9.10 6.30 3.93
CA ALA A 89 -10.32 6.95 3.43
C ALA A 89 -10.23 8.50 3.39
N ALA A 90 -9.16 9.09 3.93
CA ALA A 90 -9.06 10.55 4.15
C ALA A 90 -7.99 11.27 3.32
N ASN A 91 -7.31 10.61 2.37
CA ASN A 91 -6.49 11.34 1.41
C ASN A 91 -6.35 10.56 0.09
N PRO A 92 -6.77 11.11 -1.06
CA PRO A 92 -6.29 10.56 -2.31
C PRO A 92 -4.80 10.87 -2.41
N ILE A 93 -4.02 9.97 -3.04
CA ILE A 93 -2.59 10.05 -3.35
C ILE A 93 -1.68 9.29 -2.37
N LYS A 94 -1.59 7.97 -2.56
CA LYS A 94 -0.36 7.29 -3.03
C LYS A 94 -0.59 5.79 -3.20
N THR A 95 -1.19 5.42 -4.33
CA THR A 95 -0.95 4.10 -4.94
C THR A 95 0.42 4.15 -5.60
N GLU A 96 1.49 3.90 -4.87
CA GLU A 96 2.77 3.54 -5.49
C GLU A 96 3.39 2.36 -4.75
N SER A 97 3.30 1.21 -5.43
CA SER A 97 4.17 0.05 -5.32
C SER A 97 5.53 0.41 -4.73
N LYS A 98 5.84 -0.09 -3.52
CA LYS A 98 7.19 0.04 -2.96
C LYS A 98 7.97 -1.25 -3.19
N THR A 99 8.65 -1.30 -4.32
CA THR A 99 9.97 -1.92 -4.39
C THR A 99 10.92 -1.01 -3.59
N GLU A 100 11.48 -1.59 -2.52
CA GLU A 100 12.70 -1.22 -1.79
C GLU A 100 13.29 0.21 -1.93
N SER A 101 13.25 0.91 -0.79
CA SER A 101 14.38 1.59 -0.13
C SER A 101 14.91 2.97 -0.60
N VAL A 102 15.19 3.81 0.42
CA VAL A 102 16.19 4.91 0.50
C VAL A 102 15.78 6.34 0.06
N THR A 103 15.66 7.21 1.09
CA THR A 103 15.85 8.70 1.14
C THR A 103 14.92 9.63 0.33
N ASP A 104 14.36 10.59 1.07
CA ASP A 104 13.46 11.70 0.73
C ASP A 104 14.00 12.76 -0.27
N LYS A 105 14.44 12.35 -1.46
CA LYS A 105 14.48 13.22 -2.65
C LYS A 105 14.06 12.39 -3.86
N PRO A 106 13.16 12.87 -4.73
CA PRO A 106 12.91 12.18 -5.98
C PRO A 106 14.23 12.12 -6.75
N ASP A 107 14.77 10.92 -6.94
CA ASP A 107 15.98 10.75 -7.74
C ASP A 107 15.76 11.39 -9.12
N LYS A 108 16.78 12.05 -9.67
CA LYS A 108 16.72 12.69 -11.00
C LYS A 108 16.11 11.74 -12.06
N TYR A 109 16.42 10.44 -11.95
CA TYR A 109 15.89 9.41 -12.85
C TYR A 109 14.40 9.13 -12.64
N TYR A 110 13.89 9.21 -11.41
CA TYR A 110 12.47 9.04 -11.14
C TYR A 110 11.64 10.15 -11.80
N GLU A 111 12.08 11.41 -11.69
CA GLU A 111 11.41 12.54 -12.34
C GLU A 111 11.44 12.42 -13.88
N ILE A 112 12.59 12.02 -14.44
CA ILE A 112 12.73 11.80 -15.88
C ILE A 112 11.83 10.64 -16.34
N MET A 113 11.72 9.56 -15.58
CA MET A 113 10.83 8.44 -15.90
C MET A 113 9.36 8.86 -15.88
N LEU A 114 8.94 9.59 -14.84
CA LEU A 114 7.57 10.05 -14.69
C LEU A 114 7.16 11.01 -15.83
N SER A 115 8.03 11.94 -16.21
CA SER A 115 7.79 12.83 -17.35
C SER A 115 7.69 12.05 -18.68
N SER A 116 8.56 11.05 -18.87
CA SER A 116 8.59 10.22 -20.07
C SER A 116 7.30 9.40 -20.24
N TYR A 117 6.77 8.87 -19.13
CA TYR A 117 5.51 8.15 -19.14
C TYR A 117 4.31 9.04 -19.45
N LYS A 118 4.27 10.25 -18.89
CA LYS A 118 3.19 11.22 -19.17
C LYS A 118 3.12 11.57 -20.66
N ASP A 119 4.28 11.78 -21.28
CA ASP A 119 4.34 12.11 -22.71
C ASP A 119 4.03 10.89 -23.58
N ALA A 120 4.46 9.70 -23.19
CA ALA A 120 4.11 8.47 -23.89
C ALA A 120 2.59 8.21 -23.91
N LEU A 121 1.89 8.49 -22.82
CA LEU A 121 0.42 8.38 -22.77
C LEU A 121 -0.28 9.39 -23.69
N ARG A 122 0.26 10.62 -23.79
CA ARG A 122 -0.26 11.63 -24.73
C ARG A 122 -0.08 11.18 -26.18
N ILE A 123 1.12 10.72 -26.54
CA ILE A 123 1.41 10.21 -27.89
C ILE A 123 0.53 9.01 -28.21
N ASN A 124 0.36 8.08 -27.26
CA ASN A 124 -0.52 6.94 -27.46
C ASN A 124 -1.99 7.37 -27.68
N GLY A 125 -2.44 8.41 -26.98
CA GLY A 125 -3.76 9.01 -27.19
C GLY A 125 -3.91 9.63 -28.59
N GLU A 126 -2.91 10.38 -29.06
CA GLU A 126 -2.89 10.98 -30.41
C GLU A 126 -2.83 9.93 -31.53
N LEU A 127 -2.20 8.79 -31.26
CA LEU A 127 -2.11 7.67 -32.19
C LEU A 127 -3.28 6.67 -32.03
N ASN A 128 -4.36 7.03 -31.33
CA ASN A 128 -5.54 6.19 -31.12
C ASN A 128 -5.21 4.76 -30.60
N GLY A 129 -4.20 4.61 -29.75
CA GLY A 129 -3.85 3.30 -29.20
C GLY A 129 -2.98 2.42 -30.10
N LEU A 130 -2.54 2.88 -31.28
CA LEU A 130 -1.71 2.09 -32.19
C LEU A 130 -0.29 1.83 -31.68
N ALA A 131 0.19 2.65 -30.74
CA ALA A 131 1.56 2.58 -30.26
C ALA A 131 1.64 2.15 -28.80
N ASP A 132 2.60 1.28 -28.49
CA ASP A 132 2.82 0.81 -27.12
C ASP A 132 3.40 1.93 -26.26
N ALA A 133 2.58 2.47 -25.35
CA ALA A 133 2.96 3.54 -24.43
C ALA A 133 4.19 3.18 -23.58
N SER A 134 4.35 1.90 -23.21
CA SER A 134 5.51 1.46 -22.43
C SER A 134 6.80 1.58 -23.24
N LYS A 135 6.76 1.20 -24.53
CA LYS A 135 7.92 1.32 -25.43
C LYS A 135 8.28 2.77 -25.68
N ILE A 136 7.28 3.63 -25.95
CA ILE A 136 7.50 5.08 -26.14
C ILE A 136 8.13 5.68 -24.87
N ALA A 137 7.63 5.34 -23.69
CA ALA A 137 8.14 5.85 -22.42
C ALA A 137 9.61 5.48 -22.21
N VAL A 138 10.00 4.23 -22.47
CA VAL A 138 11.40 3.79 -22.35
C VAL A 138 12.30 4.48 -23.36
N THR A 139 11.85 4.66 -24.61
CA THR A 139 12.62 5.40 -25.63
C THR A 139 12.84 6.86 -25.23
N LEU A 140 11.79 7.54 -24.74
CA LEU A 140 11.88 8.91 -24.24
C LEU A 140 12.78 9.02 -23.01
N PHE A 141 12.71 8.05 -22.09
CA PHE A 141 13.56 8.01 -20.92
C PHE A 141 15.04 7.92 -21.30
N ILE A 142 15.40 7.00 -22.22
CA ILE A 142 16.79 6.83 -22.69
C ILE A 142 17.30 8.11 -23.38
N ALA A 143 16.45 8.77 -24.16
CA ALA A 143 16.81 10.02 -24.82
C ALA A 143 17.11 11.13 -23.79
N ARG A 144 16.26 11.28 -22.79
CA ARG A 144 16.36 12.32 -21.73
C ARG A 144 17.44 12.02 -20.69
N SER A 145 17.77 10.75 -20.46
CA SER A 145 18.80 10.35 -19.50
C SER A 145 20.23 10.47 -20.06
N ARG A 146 20.36 10.72 -21.37
CA ARG A 146 21.65 10.80 -22.09
C ARG A 146 22.15 12.24 -22.30
N GLU A 147 21.34 13.24 -21.95
CA GLU A 147 21.74 14.66 -21.87
C GLU A 147 22.34 15.00 -20.50
#